data_AF-A0A8C1QUC3-F1
#
_entry.id   AF-A0A8C1QUC3-F1
#
_cell.length_a   1.000
_cell.length_b   1.000
_cell.length_c   1.000
_cell.angle_alpha   90.00
_cell.angle_beta   90.00
_cell.angle_gamma   90.00
#
_symmetry.space_group_name_H-M   'P 1'
#
loop_
_entity.id
_entity.type
_entity.pdbx_description
1 polymer ?
#
loop_
_entity_poly.entity_id
_entity_poly.type
_entity_poly.pdbx_seq_one_letter_code
_entity_poly.pdbx_strand_id
1 'polypeptide(L)'
;VDTNSKRQSDVQLQERAGVLKRYEANISSLTVCSFHRVSCKFKATVLLRACECWLELFLVTKLSFHIKLRDLPFDLPLKTLLSPRLFTSNEYEVLRAVLCWLYLQLNPLRQTLTAHSTIITLFSKETAVFLEQPQGQKYITIFQALRMHGITEWQHLQELQNIRVLPESWLLHILSKHYHTLYSGGDMVLTDFSKQAIRFGMMFDREQVCCTQTICIYGFYFLLQAAKMGKSDTYSFSIERLRHWDPAMCQSSIVSHPYSVRSN
;
A
#
# COMPACT_ATOMS: atom_id res chain seq x y z
N VAL A 1 55.10 1.06 8.13
CA VAL A 1 54.31 2.31 7.98
C VAL A 1 52.80 2.04 7.85
N ASP A 2 52.36 0.80 7.59
CA ASP A 2 50.93 0.49 7.30
C ASP A 2 49.99 0.19 8.48
N THR A 3 50.48 0.06 9.70
CA THR A 3 49.64 -0.33 10.86
C THR A 3 48.81 0.82 11.44
N ASN A 4 49.25 2.07 11.26
CA ASN A 4 48.53 3.26 11.76
C ASN A 4 47.42 3.71 10.81
N SER A 5 47.62 3.57 9.49
CA SER A 5 46.61 3.91 8.47
C SER A 5 45.40 2.96 8.53
N LYS A 6 45.62 1.66 8.77
CA LYS A 6 44.55 0.65 8.93
C LYS A 6 43.69 0.88 10.18
N ARG A 7 44.28 1.26 11.31
CA ARG A 7 43.51 1.58 12.53
C ARG A 7 42.67 2.84 12.37
N GLN A 8 43.15 3.84 11.63
CA GLN A 8 42.42 5.08 11.38
C GLN A 8 41.22 4.87 10.43
N SER A 9 41.34 3.96 9.44
CA SER A 9 40.22 3.57 8.58
C SER A 9 39.16 2.77 9.33
N ASP A 10 39.55 1.87 10.23
CA ASP A 10 38.64 1.02 10.99
C ASP A 10 37.83 1.82 12.04
N VAL A 11 38.44 2.81 12.68
CA VAL A 11 37.75 3.73 13.61
C VAL A 11 36.74 4.62 12.87
N GLN A 12 37.09 5.14 11.68
CA GLN A 12 36.15 5.90 10.84
C GLN A 12 34.98 5.04 10.32
N LEU A 13 35.23 3.78 9.99
CA LEU A 13 34.18 2.84 9.57
C LEU A 13 33.22 2.50 10.72
N GLN A 14 33.75 2.35 11.94
CA GLN A 14 32.97 2.03 13.13
C GLN A 14 32.15 3.23 13.64
N GLU A 15 32.69 4.46 13.55
CA GLU A 15 31.91 5.69 13.77
C GLU A 15 30.81 5.86 12.72
N ARG A 16 31.11 5.63 11.43
CA ARG A 16 30.12 5.66 10.35
C ARG A 16 29.01 4.63 10.55
N ALA A 17 29.34 3.42 10.98
CA ALA A 17 28.37 2.36 11.28
C ALA A 17 27.51 2.70 12.52
N GLY A 18 28.11 3.29 13.56
CA GLY A 18 27.39 3.74 14.75
C GLY A 18 26.43 4.91 14.46
N VAL A 19 26.82 5.81 13.55
CA VAL A 19 25.98 6.93 13.08
C VAL A 19 24.85 6.42 12.18
N LEU A 20 25.11 5.48 11.27
CA LEU A 20 24.09 4.84 10.42
C LEU A 20 23.01 4.12 11.24
N LYS A 21 23.39 3.36 12.27
CA LYS A 21 22.43 2.73 13.20
C LYS A 21 21.55 3.74 13.93
N ARG A 22 22.08 4.92 14.29
CA ARG A 22 21.27 6.00 14.89
C ARG A 22 20.29 6.62 13.90
N TYR A 23 20.65 6.70 12.62
CA TYR A 23 19.75 7.22 11.59
C TYR A 23 18.61 6.25 11.25
N GLU A 24 18.88 4.94 11.21
CA GLU A 24 17.85 3.91 11.03
C GLU A 24 16.79 3.95 12.14
N ALA A 25 17.21 4.18 13.40
CA ALA A 25 16.31 4.33 14.54
C ALA A 25 15.41 5.58 14.47
N ASN A 26 15.75 6.55 13.61
CA ASN A 26 15.07 7.86 13.51
C ASN A 26 14.30 8.05 12.20
N ILE A 27 14.13 7.00 11.38
CA ILE A 27 13.28 7.08 10.18
C ILE A 27 11.82 7.15 10.60
N SER A 28 11.16 8.24 10.21
CA SER A 28 9.76 8.55 10.52
C SER A 28 9.10 9.29 9.36
N SER A 29 7.80 9.56 9.46
CA SER A 29 7.06 10.35 8.46
C SER A 29 7.66 11.76 8.25
N LEU A 30 8.38 12.30 9.23
CA LEU A 30 9.01 13.62 9.17
C LEU A 30 10.38 13.58 8.47
N THR A 31 11.11 12.49 8.61
CA THR A 31 12.53 12.40 8.25
C THR A 31 12.78 11.58 6.99
N VAL A 32 11.89 10.63 6.64
CA VAL A 32 12.12 9.65 5.58
C VAL A 32 12.45 10.27 4.22
N CYS A 33 11.71 11.29 3.78
CA CYS A 33 11.97 11.95 2.50
C CYS A 33 13.32 12.68 2.49
N SER A 34 13.66 13.35 3.60
CA SER A 34 14.93 14.06 3.74
C SER A 34 16.13 13.11 3.79
N PHE A 35 16.01 12.01 4.53
CA PHE A 35 17.05 10.99 4.64
C PHE A 35 17.24 10.25 3.32
N HIS A 36 16.16 9.92 2.62
CA HIS A 36 16.25 9.32 1.28
C HIS A 36 17.02 10.25 0.32
N ARG A 37 16.66 11.53 0.26
CA ARG A 37 17.34 12.52 -0.61
C ARG A 37 18.83 12.65 -0.31
N VAL A 38 19.19 12.75 0.98
CA VAL A 38 20.59 12.82 1.42
C VAL A 38 21.32 11.52 1.06
N SER A 39 20.69 10.37 1.27
CA SER A 39 21.28 9.06 0.96
C SER A 39 21.55 8.87 -0.53
N CYS A 40 20.63 9.32 -1.40
CA CYS A 40 20.88 9.35 -2.84
C CYS A 40 22.08 10.23 -3.20
N LYS A 41 22.16 11.45 -2.62
CA LYS A 41 23.25 12.40 -2.91
C LYS A 41 24.63 11.87 -2.51
N PHE A 42 24.72 11.21 -1.36
CA PHE A 42 25.98 10.68 -0.82
C PHE A 42 26.21 9.19 -1.09
N LYS A 43 25.34 8.55 -1.89
CA LYS A 43 25.38 7.11 -2.21
C LYS A 43 25.44 6.21 -0.97
N ALA A 44 24.76 6.61 0.11
CA ALA A 44 24.68 5.83 1.36
C ALA A 44 23.63 4.72 1.22
N THR A 45 24.06 3.57 0.69
CA THR A 45 23.16 2.45 0.31
C THR A 45 22.36 1.87 1.46
N VAL A 46 22.95 1.76 2.66
CA VAL A 46 22.29 1.23 3.86
C VAL A 46 21.10 2.11 4.27
N LEU A 47 21.34 3.42 4.44
CA LEU A 47 20.27 4.36 4.82
C LEU A 47 19.23 4.51 3.72
N LEU A 48 19.65 4.49 2.44
CA LEU A 48 18.74 4.48 1.30
C LEU A 48 17.78 3.28 1.39
N ARG A 49 18.32 2.08 1.59
CA ARG A 49 17.52 0.86 1.69
C ARG A 49 16.61 0.88 2.92
N ALA A 50 17.07 1.41 4.05
CA ALA A 50 16.26 1.56 5.24
C ALA A 50 15.06 2.52 5.01
N CYS A 51 15.27 3.64 4.31
CA CYS A 51 14.18 4.54 3.91
C CYS A 51 13.17 3.86 2.98
N GLU A 52 13.63 3.10 1.98
CA GLU A 52 12.75 2.35 1.08
C GLU A 52 11.96 1.27 1.81
N CYS A 53 12.60 0.47 2.67
CA CYS A 53 11.92 -0.50 3.52
C CYS A 53 10.90 0.14 4.46
N TRP A 54 11.19 1.34 4.98
CA TRP A 54 10.25 2.09 5.81
C TRP A 54 9.02 2.50 4.98
N LEU A 55 9.22 2.99 3.76
CA LEU A 55 8.11 3.35 2.86
C LEU A 55 7.26 2.15 2.46
N GLU A 56 7.89 0.99 2.20
CA GLU A 56 7.17 -0.26 1.95
C GLU A 56 6.21 -0.60 3.11
N LEU A 57 6.56 -0.32 4.37
CA LEU A 57 5.71 -0.63 5.52
C LEU A 57 4.72 0.49 5.91
N PHE A 58 5.10 1.75 5.64
CA PHE A 58 4.45 2.90 6.26
C PHE A 58 3.93 3.97 5.28
N LEU A 59 4.09 3.79 3.96
CA LEU A 59 3.52 4.69 2.96
C LEU A 59 2.00 4.84 3.16
N VAL A 60 1.30 3.71 3.25
CA VAL A 60 -0.16 3.67 3.34
C VAL A 60 -0.65 3.88 4.78
N THR A 61 0.06 3.37 5.78
CA THR A 61 -0.42 3.33 7.17
C THR A 61 -0.04 4.55 8.01
N LYS A 62 1.01 5.30 7.63
CA LYS A 62 1.48 6.47 8.40
C LYS A 62 1.72 7.70 7.54
N LEU A 63 2.42 7.57 6.43
CA LEU A 63 2.85 8.73 5.63
C LEU A 63 1.67 9.37 4.87
N SER A 64 0.72 8.57 4.38
CA SER A 64 -0.52 9.02 3.75
C SER A 64 -1.34 9.99 4.62
N PHE A 65 -1.21 9.87 5.94
CA PHE A 65 -1.86 10.72 6.94
C PHE A 65 -1.00 11.92 7.37
N HIS A 66 0.09 12.22 6.66
CA HIS A 66 1.00 13.30 7.00
C HIS A 66 1.22 14.23 5.80
N ILE A 67 1.28 15.55 6.04
CA ILE A 67 1.56 16.55 4.99
C ILE A 67 2.91 16.34 4.27
N LYS A 68 3.79 15.54 4.87
CA LYS A 68 5.12 15.21 4.35
C LYS A 68 5.09 14.21 3.19
N LEU A 69 3.93 13.60 2.93
CA LEU A 69 3.68 12.83 1.71
C LEU A 69 4.04 13.63 0.45
N ARG A 70 3.80 14.95 0.44
CA ARG A 70 4.16 15.85 -0.67
C ARG A 70 5.66 15.81 -1.01
N ASP A 71 6.51 15.58 -0.01
CA ASP A 71 7.96 15.63 -0.18
C ASP A 71 8.51 14.36 -0.88
N LEU A 72 7.65 13.38 -1.20
CA LEU A 72 8.04 12.20 -1.97
C LEU A 72 8.30 12.55 -3.44
N PRO A 73 9.53 12.33 -3.96
CA PRO A 73 9.84 12.54 -5.37
C PRO A 73 9.18 11.44 -6.22
N PHE A 74 8.78 11.78 -7.44
CA PHE A 74 7.98 10.92 -8.34
C PHE A 74 8.43 9.45 -8.43
N ASP A 75 9.73 9.19 -8.56
CA ASP A 75 10.26 7.83 -8.73
C ASP A 75 10.07 6.94 -7.49
N LEU A 76 9.97 7.55 -6.31
CA LEU A 76 9.95 6.84 -5.04
C LEU A 76 8.57 6.21 -4.74
N PRO A 77 7.43 6.90 -4.89
CA PRO A 77 6.12 6.26 -4.91
C PRO A 77 6.05 5.15 -5.96
N LEU A 78 6.51 5.38 -7.19
CA LEU A 78 6.47 4.35 -8.24
C LEU A 78 7.21 3.08 -7.81
N LYS A 79 8.46 3.22 -7.36
CA LYS A 79 9.28 2.11 -6.84
C LYS A 79 8.60 1.40 -5.67
N THR A 80 7.98 2.16 -4.77
CA THR A 80 7.31 1.61 -3.59
C THR A 80 6.03 0.85 -3.96
N LEU A 81 5.24 1.37 -4.90
CA LEU A 81 4.00 0.74 -5.37
C LEU A 81 4.26 -0.60 -6.08
N LEU A 82 5.34 -0.66 -6.85
CA LEU A 82 5.82 -1.87 -7.53
C LEU A 82 6.44 -2.89 -6.56
N SER A 83 6.77 -2.51 -5.33
CA SER A 83 7.36 -3.43 -4.37
C SER A 83 6.31 -4.46 -3.91
N PRO A 84 6.61 -5.77 -3.99
CA PRO A 84 5.74 -6.80 -3.43
C PRO A 84 5.67 -6.73 -1.89
N ARG A 85 6.58 -5.98 -1.26
CA ARG A 85 6.64 -5.79 0.20
C ARG A 85 5.78 -4.62 0.68
N LEU A 86 5.13 -3.87 -0.22
CA LEU A 86 4.22 -2.80 0.18
C LEU A 86 3.13 -3.38 1.09
N PHE A 87 3.07 -2.88 2.30
CA PHE A 87 2.06 -3.21 3.28
C PHE A 87 0.83 -2.32 3.08
N THR A 88 -0.34 -2.95 3.04
CA THR A 88 -1.65 -2.28 3.01
C THR A 88 -2.71 -3.20 3.59
N SER A 89 -3.78 -2.62 4.14
CA SER A 89 -4.94 -3.41 4.57
C SER A 89 -5.76 -3.95 3.41
N ASN A 90 -5.88 -3.16 2.33
CA ASN A 90 -6.48 -3.54 1.06
C ASN A 90 -5.93 -2.65 -0.08
N GLU A 91 -6.23 -2.99 -1.34
CA GLU A 91 -5.73 -2.20 -2.48
C GLU A 91 -6.38 -0.82 -2.61
N TYR A 92 -7.55 -0.61 -2.02
CA TYR A 92 -8.22 0.69 -2.04
C TYR A 92 -7.47 1.73 -1.18
N GLU A 93 -6.96 1.34 -0.01
CA GLU A 93 -6.14 2.25 0.81
C GLU A 93 -4.85 2.70 0.09
N VAL A 94 -4.31 1.87 -0.82
CA VAL A 94 -3.19 2.26 -1.68
C VAL A 94 -3.61 3.35 -2.67
N LEU A 95 -4.77 3.19 -3.31
CA LEU A 95 -5.34 4.20 -4.19
C LEU A 95 -5.56 5.52 -3.43
N ARG A 96 -6.15 5.47 -2.22
CA ARG A 96 -6.38 6.67 -1.40
C ARG A 96 -5.06 7.41 -1.09
N ALA A 97 -4.01 6.67 -0.74
CA ALA A 97 -2.68 7.24 -0.50
C ALA A 97 -2.12 7.90 -1.78
N VAL A 98 -2.29 7.28 -2.95
CA VAL A 98 -1.86 7.85 -4.24
C VAL A 98 -2.67 9.08 -4.63
N LEU A 99 -3.99 9.07 -4.45
CA LEU A 99 -4.84 10.23 -4.70
C LEU A 99 -4.48 11.40 -3.79
N CYS A 100 -4.19 11.12 -2.51
CA CYS A 100 -3.72 12.13 -1.57
C CYS A 100 -2.36 12.70 -1.98
N TRP A 101 -1.42 11.84 -2.36
CA TRP A 101 -0.11 12.27 -2.86
C TRP A 101 -0.26 13.13 -4.12
N LEU A 102 -1.05 12.69 -5.11
CA LEU A 102 -1.34 13.43 -6.33
C LEU A 102 -1.93 14.81 -6.02
N TYR A 103 -2.94 14.87 -5.15
CA TYR A 103 -3.55 16.11 -4.71
C TYR A 103 -2.51 17.09 -4.14
N LEU A 104 -1.61 16.61 -3.29
CA LEU A 104 -0.54 17.43 -2.71
C LEU A 104 0.52 17.86 -3.75
N GLN A 105 0.80 17.03 -4.76
CA GLN A 105 1.67 17.43 -5.88
C GLN A 105 1.06 18.56 -6.71
N LEU A 106 -0.26 18.53 -6.92
CA LEU A 106 -0.99 19.56 -7.66
C LEU A 106 -1.20 20.84 -6.85
N ASN A 107 -1.12 20.76 -5.51
CA ASN A 107 -1.39 21.87 -4.60
C ASN A 107 -0.18 22.14 -3.67
N PRO A 108 0.98 22.57 -4.20
CA PRO A 108 2.21 22.68 -3.43
C PRO A 108 2.16 23.73 -2.31
N LEU A 109 1.21 24.68 -2.34
CA LEU A 109 1.06 25.70 -1.30
C LEU A 109 0.26 25.23 -0.07
N ARG A 110 -0.37 24.06 -0.12
CA ARG A 110 -1.15 23.52 1.01
C ARG A 110 -0.24 23.23 2.21
N GLN A 111 -0.69 23.62 3.40
CA GLN A 111 0.05 23.44 4.65
C GLN A 111 -0.56 22.36 5.55
N THR A 112 -1.79 21.93 5.26
CA THR A 112 -2.54 20.93 6.02
C THR A 112 -2.99 19.79 5.12
N LEU A 113 -3.19 18.62 5.71
CA LEU A 113 -3.76 17.48 5.02
C LEU A 113 -5.28 17.68 4.87
N THR A 114 -5.80 17.38 3.68
CA THR A 114 -7.22 17.47 3.40
C THR A 114 -7.89 16.11 3.63
N ALA A 115 -9.13 16.12 4.12
CA ALA A 115 -9.94 14.91 4.21
C ALA A 115 -10.14 14.26 2.83
N HIS A 116 -10.26 12.93 2.83
CA HIS A 116 -10.42 12.14 1.61
C HIS A 116 -11.65 12.55 0.79
N SER A 117 -12.79 12.76 1.44
CA SER A 117 -14.04 13.17 0.78
C SER A 117 -13.89 14.47 -0.02
N THR A 118 -13.08 15.42 0.46
CA THR A 118 -12.80 16.66 -0.27
C THR A 118 -11.95 16.42 -1.50
N ILE A 119 -10.94 15.53 -1.42
CA ILE A 119 -10.10 15.15 -2.55
C ILE A 119 -10.97 14.54 -3.66
N ILE A 120 -11.84 13.61 -3.28
CA ILE A 120 -12.81 12.99 -4.21
C ILE A 120 -13.72 14.04 -4.82
N THR A 121 -14.32 14.90 -4.00
CA THR A 121 -15.23 15.97 -4.48
C THR A 121 -14.56 16.88 -5.51
N LEU A 122 -13.28 17.21 -5.31
CA LEU A 122 -12.52 18.05 -6.24
C LEU A 122 -12.34 17.34 -7.59
N PHE A 123 -11.82 16.11 -7.56
CA PHE A 123 -11.59 15.34 -8.77
C PHE A 123 -12.90 14.92 -9.48
N SER A 124 -14.01 14.76 -8.77
CA SER A 124 -15.31 14.45 -9.39
C SER A 124 -15.94 15.64 -10.13
N LYS A 125 -15.57 16.87 -9.78
CA LYS A 125 -16.09 18.10 -10.41
C LYS A 125 -15.33 18.49 -11.68
N GLU A 126 -14.21 17.85 -11.96
CA GLU A 126 -13.43 18.09 -13.19
C GLU A 126 -14.26 17.73 -14.43
N THR A 127 -14.14 18.53 -15.49
CA THR A 127 -14.88 18.31 -16.73
C THR A 127 -14.20 17.25 -17.61
N ALA A 128 -12.88 17.15 -17.54
CA ALA A 128 -12.07 16.22 -18.30
C ALA A 128 -11.34 15.23 -17.39
N VAL A 129 -11.12 14.01 -17.89
CA VAL A 129 -10.39 12.97 -17.15
C VAL A 129 -8.93 13.38 -16.96
N PHE A 130 -8.47 13.47 -15.70
CA PHE A 130 -7.16 13.99 -15.36
C PHE A 130 -6.02 13.29 -16.10
N LEU A 131 -5.97 11.95 -16.10
CA LEU A 131 -4.87 11.19 -16.74
C LEU A 131 -4.82 11.32 -18.26
N GLU A 132 -5.90 11.76 -18.91
CA GLU A 132 -5.93 12.01 -20.35
C GLU A 132 -5.40 13.42 -20.69
N GLN A 133 -5.41 14.34 -19.72
CA GLN A 133 -4.88 15.69 -19.89
C GLN A 133 -3.34 15.71 -19.93
N PRO A 134 -2.72 16.69 -20.61
CA PRO A 134 -1.26 16.80 -20.69
C PRO A 134 -0.54 16.79 -19.33
N GLN A 135 -1.11 17.44 -18.33
CA GLN A 135 -0.57 17.47 -16.96
C GLN A 135 -0.65 16.11 -16.23
N GLY A 136 -1.62 15.28 -16.62
CA GLY A 136 -1.87 13.96 -16.03
C GLY A 136 -1.00 12.86 -16.62
N GLN A 137 -0.55 13.00 -17.87
CA GLN A 137 0.23 11.99 -18.60
C GLN A 137 1.45 11.48 -17.80
N LYS A 138 2.15 12.38 -17.10
CA LYS A 138 3.31 11.99 -16.28
C LYS A 138 2.96 11.03 -15.15
N TYR A 139 1.71 11.01 -14.67
CA TYR A 139 1.26 10.16 -13.56
C TYR A 139 0.69 8.81 -14.01
N ILE A 140 0.55 8.56 -15.30
CA ILE A 140 -0.01 7.30 -15.82
C ILE A 140 0.71 6.08 -15.24
N THR A 141 2.05 6.11 -15.17
CA THR A 141 2.86 5.00 -14.64
C THR A 141 2.59 4.73 -13.15
N ILE A 142 2.29 5.76 -12.36
CA ILE A 142 1.91 5.62 -10.96
C ILE A 142 0.59 4.86 -10.83
N PHE A 143 -0.43 5.24 -11.62
CA PHE A 143 -1.73 4.58 -11.57
C PHE A 143 -1.70 3.18 -12.20
N GLN A 144 -0.83 2.92 -13.19
CA GLN A 144 -0.60 1.57 -13.72
C GLN A 144 0.07 0.62 -12.72
N ALA A 145 0.83 1.15 -11.75
CA ALA A 145 1.42 0.36 -10.68
C ALA A 145 0.39 -0.07 -9.61
N LEU A 146 -0.81 0.51 -9.63
CA LEU A 146 -1.89 0.12 -8.72
C LEU A 146 -2.54 -1.19 -9.16
N ARG A 147 -2.89 -2.03 -8.17
CA ARG A 147 -3.53 -3.32 -8.38
C ARG A 147 -5.05 -3.17 -8.28
N MET A 148 -5.61 -2.36 -9.18
CA MET A 148 -7.00 -1.91 -9.12
C MET A 148 -8.03 -3.05 -9.16
N HIS A 149 -7.69 -4.20 -9.75
CA HIS A 149 -8.54 -5.40 -9.74
C HIS A 149 -8.71 -6.03 -8.35
N GLY A 150 -7.93 -5.61 -7.35
CA GLY A 150 -8.10 -5.98 -5.95
C GLY A 150 -9.10 -5.11 -5.20
N ILE A 151 -9.67 -4.08 -5.83
CA ILE A 151 -10.71 -3.23 -5.25
C ILE A 151 -12.07 -3.82 -5.63
N THR A 152 -12.65 -4.64 -4.75
CA THR A 152 -13.87 -5.40 -5.04
C THR A 152 -15.11 -4.90 -4.30
N GLU A 153 -14.94 -4.02 -3.32
CA GLU A 153 -16.06 -3.48 -2.54
C GLU A 153 -16.87 -2.46 -3.34
N TRP A 154 -18.20 -2.61 -3.33
CA TRP A 154 -19.11 -1.79 -4.12
C TRP A 154 -18.95 -0.28 -3.85
N GLN A 155 -18.82 0.12 -2.59
CA GLN A 155 -18.68 1.53 -2.21
C GLN A 155 -17.43 2.17 -2.83
N HIS A 156 -16.33 1.43 -2.88
CA HIS A 156 -15.07 1.86 -3.49
C HIS A 156 -15.16 1.90 -5.02
N LEU A 157 -15.87 0.94 -5.63
CA LEU A 157 -16.14 0.93 -7.07
C LEU A 157 -17.03 2.09 -7.51
N GLN A 158 -18.04 2.48 -6.72
CA GLN A 158 -18.85 3.67 -6.97
C GLN A 158 -18.00 4.94 -6.94
N GLU A 159 -17.10 5.06 -5.96
CA GLU A 159 -16.19 6.20 -5.87
C GLU A 159 -15.26 6.27 -7.09
N LEU A 160 -14.73 5.13 -7.52
CA LEU A 160 -13.90 4.99 -8.73
C LEU A 160 -14.61 5.39 -10.02
N GLN A 161 -15.92 5.12 -10.12
CA GLN A 161 -16.73 5.56 -11.26
C GLN A 161 -16.99 7.07 -11.24
N ASN A 162 -17.09 7.66 -10.05
CA ASN A 162 -17.39 9.08 -9.88
C ASN A 162 -16.16 9.99 -9.99
N ILE A 163 -14.95 9.46 -9.80
CA ILE A 163 -13.73 10.26 -9.84
C ILE A 163 -13.26 10.46 -11.29
N ARG A 164 -13.06 11.72 -11.73
CA ARG A 164 -12.57 12.03 -13.09
C ARG A 164 -11.04 11.99 -13.15
N VAL A 165 -10.43 10.97 -12.54
CA VAL A 165 -8.98 10.76 -12.59
C VAL A 165 -8.61 9.73 -13.65
N LEU A 166 -9.32 8.60 -13.68
CA LEU A 166 -8.97 7.44 -14.49
C LEU A 166 -9.66 7.47 -15.86
N PRO A 167 -8.99 7.02 -16.94
CA PRO A 167 -9.65 6.80 -18.22
C PRO A 167 -10.81 5.82 -18.10
N GLU A 168 -11.90 6.09 -18.81
CA GLU A 168 -13.11 5.25 -18.78
C GLU A 168 -12.81 3.81 -19.25
N SER A 169 -11.93 3.67 -20.23
CA SER A 169 -11.46 2.37 -20.74
C SER A 169 -10.82 1.50 -19.65
N TRP A 170 -10.13 2.11 -18.68
CA TRP A 170 -9.51 1.37 -17.57
C TRP A 170 -10.57 0.87 -16.58
N LEU A 171 -11.54 1.73 -16.25
CA LEU A 171 -12.67 1.36 -15.39
C LEU A 171 -13.48 0.22 -16.04
N LEU A 172 -13.79 0.33 -17.33
CA LEU A 172 -14.48 -0.71 -18.07
C LEU A 172 -13.72 -2.04 -18.05
N HIS A 173 -12.40 -2.01 -18.22
CA HIS A 173 -11.56 -3.20 -18.15
C HIS A 173 -11.57 -3.85 -16.76
N ILE A 174 -11.49 -3.05 -15.70
CA ILE A 174 -11.54 -3.54 -14.31
C ILE A 174 -12.91 -4.17 -14.03
N LEU A 175 -14.00 -3.48 -14.36
CA LEU A 175 -15.37 -3.97 -14.14
C LEU A 175 -15.66 -5.23 -14.96
N SER A 176 -15.19 -5.29 -16.21
CA SER A 176 -15.31 -6.48 -17.06
C SER A 176 -14.58 -7.68 -16.43
N LYS A 177 -13.37 -7.48 -15.91
CA LYS A 177 -12.63 -8.52 -15.18
C LYS A 177 -13.39 -8.99 -13.92
N HIS A 178 -13.95 -8.07 -13.15
CA HIS A 178 -14.78 -8.43 -11.99
C HIS A 178 -15.97 -9.27 -12.41
N TYR A 179 -16.69 -8.84 -13.45
CA TYR A 179 -17.83 -9.56 -14.00
C TYR A 179 -17.44 -10.98 -14.44
N HIS A 180 -16.39 -11.13 -15.24
CA HIS A 180 -15.92 -12.44 -15.70
C HIS A 180 -15.47 -13.33 -14.55
N THR A 181 -14.78 -12.77 -13.54
CA THR A 181 -14.35 -13.54 -12.37
C THR A 181 -15.55 -14.03 -11.56
N LEU A 182 -16.54 -13.18 -11.32
CA LEU A 182 -17.79 -13.55 -10.64
C LEU A 182 -18.57 -14.60 -11.44
N TYR A 183 -18.69 -14.42 -12.75
CA TYR A 183 -19.34 -15.37 -13.66
C TYR A 183 -18.66 -16.74 -13.65
N SER A 184 -17.32 -16.76 -13.55
CA SER A 184 -16.52 -17.97 -13.36
C SER A 184 -16.55 -18.52 -11.93
N GLY A 185 -17.48 -18.08 -11.08
CA GLY A 185 -17.62 -18.58 -9.70
C GLY A 185 -16.52 -18.10 -8.75
N GLY A 186 -15.93 -16.95 -9.04
CA GLY A 186 -14.84 -16.33 -8.28
C GLY A 186 -13.43 -16.72 -8.75
N ASP A 187 -13.32 -17.64 -9.70
CA ASP A 187 -12.04 -18.14 -10.18
C ASP A 187 -11.26 -17.06 -10.95
N MET A 188 -10.12 -16.68 -10.41
CA MET A 188 -9.24 -15.65 -10.98
C MET A 188 -8.23 -16.31 -11.91
N VAL A 189 -8.38 -16.09 -13.21
CA VAL A 189 -7.35 -16.51 -14.19
C VAL A 189 -6.13 -15.61 -14.03
N LEU A 190 -5.09 -16.14 -13.37
CA LEU A 190 -3.83 -15.44 -13.15
C LEU A 190 -2.84 -15.71 -14.30
N THR A 191 -2.43 -14.64 -14.98
CA THR A 191 -1.40 -14.69 -16.04
C THR A 191 -0.10 -14.04 -15.62
N ASP A 192 -0.13 -13.09 -14.67
CA ASP A 192 1.07 -12.41 -14.15
C ASP A 192 0.88 -12.15 -12.65
N PHE A 193 1.44 -13.02 -11.82
CA PHE A 193 1.36 -12.93 -10.37
C PHE A 193 1.89 -11.60 -9.83
N SER A 194 2.96 -11.05 -10.44
CA SER A 194 3.60 -9.83 -9.94
C SER A 194 2.67 -8.60 -10.02
N LYS A 195 1.78 -8.60 -11.02
CA LYS A 195 0.79 -7.53 -11.25
C LYS A 195 -0.59 -7.87 -10.69
N GLN A 196 -0.94 -9.14 -10.61
CA GLN A 196 -2.30 -9.58 -10.29
C GLN A 196 -2.47 -10.09 -8.85
N ALA A 197 -1.39 -10.32 -8.10
CA ALA A 197 -1.48 -10.68 -6.68
C ALA A 197 -2.14 -9.54 -5.88
N ILE A 198 -3.10 -9.87 -5.03
CA ILE A 198 -3.79 -8.86 -4.19
C ILE A 198 -3.11 -8.81 -2.81
N ARG A 199 -2.95 -7.60 -2.26
CA ARG A 199 -2.36 -7.40 -0.94
C ARG A 199 -3.43 -7.16 0.11
N PHE A 200 -3.34 -7.91 1.20
CA PHE A 200 -4.09 -7.69 2.43
C PHE A 200 -3.13 -7.83 3.61
N GLY A 201 -3.32 -6.99 4.62
CA GLY A 201 -2.43 -6.87 5.75
C GLY A 201 -3.21 -6.45 6.98
N MET A 202 -2.78 -6.98 8.12
CA MET A 202 -3.38 -6.66 9.41
C MET A 202 -2.29 -6.13 10.33
N MET A 203 -2.58 -5.06 11.06
CA MET A 203 -1.71 -4.56 12.11
C MET A 203 -2.19 -5.11 13.45
N PHE A 204 -1.24 -5.63 14.22
CA PHE A 204 -1.49 -6.25 15.51
C PHE A 204 -0.85 -5.39 16.59
N ASP A 205 -1.64 -4.95 17.58
CA ASP A 205 -1.08 -4.23 18.72
C ASP A 205 -0.39 -5.23 19.68
N ARG A 206 0.74 -4.84 20.26
CA ARG A 206 1.54 -5.69 21.16
C ARG A 206 0.77 -6.12 22.41
N GLU A 207 -0.24 -5.34 22.79
CA GLU A 207 -1.11 -5.60 23.94
C GLU A 207 -2.18 -6.66 23.67
N GLN A 208 -2.50 -6.92 22.39
CA GLN A 208 -3.49 -7.90 22.02
C GLN A 208 -2.93 -9.32 22.14
N VAL A 209 -3.80 -10.28 22.48
CA VAL A 209 -3.45 -11.70 22.54
C VAL A 209 -3.75 -12.39 21.21
N CYS A 210 -4.83 -11.98 20.55
CA CYS A 210 -5.28 -12.52 19.26
C CYS A 210 -6.03 -11.41 18.50
N CYS A 211 -5.88 -11.41 17.18
CA CYS A 211 -6.61 -10.55 16.27
C CYS A 211 -7.00 -11.37 15.05
N THR A 212 -8.24 -11.19 14.60
CA THR A 212 -8.79 -11.90 13.45
C THR A 212 -9.46 -10.92 12.52
N GLN A 213 -9.27 -11.10 11.22
CA GLN A 213 -9.91 -10.30 10.18
C GLN A 213 -10.37 -11.20 9.04
N THR A 214 -11.63 -11.08 8.65
CA THR A 214 -12.17 -11.78 7.49
C THR A 214 -12.05 -10.87 6.26
N ILE A 215 -11.51 -11.41 5.17
CA ILE A 215 -11.48 -10.75 3.86
C ILE A 215 -12.36 -11.51 2.87
N CYS A 216 -13.02 -10.79 1.96
CA CYS A 216 -13.84 -11.37 0.90
C CYS A 216 -13.31 -10.94 -0.46
N ILE A 217 -13.11 -11.91 -1.36
CA ILE A 217 -12.64 -11.69 -2.73
C ILE A 217 -13.49 -12.57 -3.64
N TYR A 218 -14.33 -11.94 -4.48
CA TYR A 218 -15.23 -12.63 -5.43
C TYR A 218 -16.05 -13.79 -4.83
N GLY A 219 -16.51 -13.64 -3.59
CA GLY A 219 -17.30 -14.64 -2.87
C GLY A 219 -16.47 -15.74 -2.20
N PHE A 220 -15.13 -15.71 -2.31
CA PHE A 220 -14.26 -16.47 -1.43
C PHE A 220 -13.92 -15.66 -0.19
N TYR A 221 -13.94 -16.32 0.96
CA TYR A 221 -13.68 -15.68 2.23
C TYR A 221 -12.46 -16.31 2.88
N PHE A 222 -11.62 -15.47 3.46
CA PHE A 222 -10.42 -15.90 4.15
C PHE A 222 -10.36 -15.27 5.53
N LEU A 223 -10.05 -16.08 6.53
CA LEU A 223 -9.77 -15.65 7.88
C LEU A 223 -8.27 -15.42 8.00
N LEU A 224 -7.87 -14.19 8.26
CA LEU A 224 -6.53 -13.83 8.68
C LEU A 224 -6.52 -13.84 10.20
N GLN A 225 -5.53 -14.53 10.78
CA GLN A 225 -5.37 -14.59 12.21
C GLN A 225 -3.92 -14.26 12.58
N ALA A 226 -3.77 -13.42 13.60
CA ALA A 226 -2.52 -13.17 14.28
C ALA A 226 -2.70 -13.46 15.76
N ALA A 227 -1.78 -14.21 16.35
CA ALA A 227 -1.81 -14.53 17.77
C ALA A 227 -0.43 -14.42 18.40
N LYS A 228 -0.39 -13.94 19.63
CA LYS A 228 0.84 -13.93 20.43
C LYS A 228 1.08 -15.32 21.00
N MET A 229 2.27 -15.85 20.76
CA MET A 229 2.68 -17.18 21.19
C MET A 229 3.37 -17.09 22.55
N GLY A 230 2.62 -17.37 23.62
CA GLY A 230 3.15 -17.45 24.98
C GLY A 230 3.59 -16.10 25.55
N LYS A 231 4.60 -16.12 26.43
CA LYS A 231 5.11 -14.93 27.14
C LYS A 231 6.21 -14.17 26.37
N SER A 232 6.75 -14.73 25.29
CA SER A 232 7.77 -14.08 24.46
C SER A 232 7.16 -13.15 23.41
N ASP A 233 7.97 -12.27 22.81
CA ASP A 233 7.60 -11.47 21.63
C ASP A 233 7.61 -12.34 20.34
N THR A 234 6.92 -13.48 20.40
CA THR A 234 6.76 -14.41 19.28
C THR A 234 5.32 -14.37 18.81
N TYR A 235 5.11 -14.29 17.50
CA TYR A 235 3.78 -14.13 16.90
C TYR A 235 3.58 -15.19 15.82
N SER A 236 2.38 -15.78 15.77
CA SER A 236 1.95 -16.67 14.69
C SER A 236 0.97 -15.94 13.77
N PHE A 237 1.13 -16.14 12.47
CA PHE A 237 0.22 -15.61 11.45
C PHE A 237 -0.28 -16.76 10.59
N SER A 238 -1.59 -16.81 10.37
CA SER A 238 -2.22 -17.78 9.48
C SER A 238 -3.25 -17.11 8.59
N ILE A 239 -3.46 -17.72 7.43
CA ILE A 239 -4.57 -17.42 6.54
C ILE A 239 -5.27 -18.74 6.23
N GLU A 240 -6.57 -18.78 6.46
CA GLU A 240 -7.39 -19.96 6.20
C GLU A 240 -8.57 -19.58 5.32
N ARG A 241 -8.87 -20.43 4.33
CA ARG A 241 -10.07 -20.26 3.52
C ARG A 241 -11.27 -20.79 4.29
N LEU A 242 -12.22 -19.91 4.57
CA LEU A 242 -13.46 -20.28 5.25
C LEU A 242 -14.40 -21.01 4.30
N ARG A 243 -15.24 -21.88 4.87
CA ARG A 243 -16.35 -22.57 4.17
C ARG A 243 -17.67 -21.83 4.40
N HIS A 244 -18.71 -22.10 3.58
CA HIS A 244 -19.99 -21.39 3.74
C HIS A 244 -20.71 -21.71 5.05
N TRP A 245 -20.38 -22.86 5.64
CA TRP A 245 -20.92 -23.31 6.91
C TRP A 245 -19.97 -23.05 8.09
N ASP A 246 -18.86 -22.36 7.86
CA ASP A 246 -17.88 -22.11 8.92
C ASP A 246 -18.47 -21.17 9.99
N PRO A 247 -18.43 -21.53 11.29
CA PRO A 247 -18.93 -20.66 12.36
C PRO A 247 -18.23 -19.30 12.44
N ALA A 248 -17.00 -19.19 11.92
CA ALA A 248 -16.28 -17.92 11.83
C ALA A 248 -16.89 -16.96 10.79
N MET A 249 -17.80 -17.44 9.93
CA MET A 249 -18.65 -16.58 9.14
C MET A 249 -19.67 -15.90 10.03
N CYS A 250 -19.56 -14.59 10.17
CA CYS A 250 -20.58 -13.80 10.84
C CYS A 250 -21.92 -14.01 10.10
N GLN A 251 -23.00 -14.32 10.82
CA GLN A 251 -24.32 -14.59 10.22
C GLN A 251 -24.83 -13.40 9.38
N SER A 252 -24.37 -12.18 9.66
CA SER A 252 -24.68 -10.98 8.85
C SER A 252 -23.99 -10.96 7.47
N SER A 253 -22.83 -11.61 7.34
CA SER A 253 -22.06 -11.73 6.10
C SER A 253 -22.72 -12.71 5.12
N ILE A 254 -23.34 -13.77 5.64
CA ILE A 254 -24.03 -14.82 4.85
C ILE A 254 -25.29 -14.27 4.15
N VAL A 255 -25.96 -13.29 4.75
CA VAL A 255 -27.27 -12.80 4.28
C VAL A 255 -27.16 -11.68 3.23
N SER A 256 -25.99 -11.02 3.12
CA SER A 256 -25.85 -9.79 2.32
C SER A 256 -24.86 -9.87 1.16
N HIS A 257 -24.05 -10.93 1.08
CA HIS A 257 -22.96 -11.03 0.10
C HIS A 257 -22.90 -12.41 -0.56
N PRO A 258 -22.56 -12.51 -1.86
CA PRO A 258 -22.44 -13.78 -2.55
C PRO A 258 -21.33 -14.63 -1.92
N TYR A 259 -21.54 -15.95 -1.89
CA TYR A 259 -20.57 -16.94 -1.42
C TYR A 259 -20.29 -17.96 -2.52
N SER A 260 -19.01 -18.22 -2.81
CA SER A 260 -18.60 -19.23 -3.79
C SER A 260 -18.48 -20.61 -3.15
N VAL A 261 -19.36 -21.53 -3.55
CA VAL A 261 -19.42 -22.92 -3.05
C VAL A 261 -18.39 -23.86 -3.68
N ARG A 262 -17.57 -23.39 -4.62
CA ARG A 262 -16.57 -24.22 -5.29
C ARG A 262 -15.52 -24.70 -4.29
N SER A 263 -15.24 -26.00 -4.21
CA SER A 263 -14.04 -26.51 -3.55
C SER A 263 -12.83 -26.30 -4.47
N ASN A 264 -11.73 -25.75 -3.95
CA ASN A 264 -10.43 -25.91 -4.63
C ASN A 264 -9.95 -27.34 -4.45
#